data_AF-A0A2E8A855-F1
#
_entry.id   AF-A0A2E8A855-F1
#
_cell.length_a   1.000
_cell.length_b   1.000
_cell.length_c   1.000
_cell.angle_alpha   90.00
_cell.angle_beta   90.00
_cell.angle_gamma   90.00
#
_symmetry.space_group_name_H-M   'P 1'
#
loop_
_entity.id
_entity.type
_entity.pdbx_description
1 polymer ?
#
loop_
_entity_poly.entity_id
_entity_poly.type
_entity_poly.pdbx_seq_one_letter_code
_entity_poly.pdbx_strand_id
1 'polypeptide(L)'
;MKGKRYTTEQKIRVLKKAERSEKTILNVCSVQQISEQNFHCWKKEFGMMEVDQAKQLKEFQKENARLKRMLADKILGKEFLKETL
;
A
#
# COMPACT_ATOMS: atom_id res chain seq x y z
N MET A 1 15.25 -6.12 -18.63
CA MET A 1 15.07 -4.68 -18.32
C MET A 1 14.48 -4.55 -16.92
N LYS A 2 15.03 -3.69 -16.04
CA LYS A 2 14.43 -3.45 -14.72
C LYS A 2 13.11 -2.70 -14.91
N GLY A 3 11.98 -3.35 -14.64
CA GLY A 3 10.66 -2.73 -14.71
C GLY A 3 10.54 -1.57 -13.72
N LYS A 4 9.82 -0.51 -14.12
CA LYS A 4 9.52 0.63 -13.26
C LYS A 4 8.67 0.14 -12.08
N ARG A 5 9.15 0.36 -10.84
CA ARG A 5 8.41 -0.02 -9.62
C ARG A 5 7.40 1.07 -9.29
N TYR A 6 6.12 0.68 -9.19
CA TYR A 6 5.03 1.57 -8.81
C TYR A 6 4.65 1.32 -7.35
N THR A 7 4.59 2.39 -6.57
CA THR A 7 4.03 2.38 -5.21
C THR A 7 2.52 2.17 -5.26
N THR A 8 1.92 1.63 -4.19
CA THR A 8 0.47 1.43 -4.09
C THR A 8 -0.29 2.74 -4.31
N GLU A 9 0.21 3.84 -3.75
CA GLU A 9 -0.36 5.18 -3.89
C GLU A 9 -0.34 5.66 -5.37
N GLN A 10 0.73 5.37 -6.11
CA GLN A 10 0.81 5.68 -7.55
C GLN A 10 -0.18 4.84 -8.37
N LYS A 11 -0.29 3.54 -8.08
CA LYS A 11 -1.24 2.64 -8.76
C LYS A 11 -2.67 3.15 -8.59
N ILE A 12 -3.07 3.45 -7.35
CA ILE A 12 -4.43 3.94 -7.04
C ILE A 12 -4.69 5.30 -7.69
N ARG A 13 -3.72 6.21 -7.69
CA ARG A 13 -3.87 7.52 -8.34
C ARG A 13 -4.17 7.39 -9.84
N VAL A 14 -3.53 6.43 -10.52
CA VAL A 14 -3.79 6.16 -11.95
C VAL A 14 -5.20 5.60 -12.15
N LEU A 15 -5.65 4.66 -11.31
CA LEU A 15 -7.01 4.12 -11.36
C LEU A 15 -8.06 5.21 -11.18
N LYS A 16 -7.90 6.08 -10.17
CA LYS A 16 -8.82 7.21 -9.91
C LYS A 16 -8.82 8.23 -11.03
N LYS A 17 -7.66 8.49 -11.64
CA LYS A 17 -7.57 9.37 -12.81
C LYS A 17 -8.31 8.79 -14.01
N ALA A 18 -8.28 7.47 -14.18
CA ALA A 18 -9.04 6.78 -15.23
C ALA A 18 -10.56 6.84 -14.96
N GLU A 19 -10.99 6.63 -13.71
CA GLU A 19 -12.41 6.73 -13.32
C GLU A 19 -13.00 8.13 -13.53
N ARG A 20 -12.21 9.17 -13.25
CA ARG A 20 -12.63 10.58 -13.42
C ARG A 20 -12.50 11.08 -14.85
N SER A 21 -11.76 10.38 -15.72
CA SER A 21 -11.56 10.81 -17.09
C SER A 21 -12.59 10.16 -18.00
N GLU A 22 -13.20 10.93 -18.91
CA GLU A 22 -13.99 10.40 -20.03
C GLU A 22 -13.13 9.71 -21.10
N LYS A 23 -11.83 9.51 -20.83
CA LYS A 23 -10.86 8.92 -21.76
C LYS A 23 -10.89 7.39 -21.66
N THR A 24 -10.69 6.74 -22.79
CA THR A 24 -10.50 5.28 -22.85
C THR A 24 -9.30 4.83 -22.02
N ILE A 25 -9.36 3.60 -21.49
CA ILE A 25 -8.28 3.00 -20.69
C ILE A 25 -6.96 2.99 -21.48
N LEU A 26 -7.02 2.72 -22.79
CA LEU A 26 -5.91 2.82 -23.75
C LEU A 26 -5.18 4.17 -23.68
N ASN A 27 -5.94 5.28 -23.73
CA ASN A 27 -5.37 6.62 -23.67
C ASN A 27 -4.74 6.91 -22.31
N VAL A 28 -5.36 6.45 -21.22
CA VAL A 28 -4.79 6.60 -19.88
C VAL A 28 -3.48 5.82 -19.75
N CYS A 29 -3.45 4.58 -20.25
CA CYS A 29 -2.28 3.71 -20.23
C CYS A 29 -1.11 4.30 -21.02
N SER A 30 -1.39 4.85 -22.22
CA SER A 30 -0.41 5.54 -23.05
C SER A 30 0.19 6.77 -22.33
N VAL A 31 -0.64 7.65 -21.78
CA VAL A 31 -0.18 8.87 -21.08
C VAL A 31 0.61 8.53 -19.81
N GLN A 32 0.24 7.47 -19.09
CA GLN A 32 0.93 7.04 -17.88
C GLN A 32 2.11 6.09 -18.15
N GLN A 33 2.36 5.74 -19.42
CA GLN A 33 3.38 4.77 -19.84
C GLN A 33 3.27 3.43 -19.07
N ILE A 34 2.06 2.90 -18.97
CA ILE A 34 1.76 1.59 -18.39
C ILE A 34 1.09 0.71 -19.43
N SER A 35 1.26 -0.61 -19.30
CA SER A 35 0.47 -1.54 -20.10
C SER A 35 -0.95 -1.67 -19.54
N GLU A 36 -1.92 -1.97 -20.41
CA GLU A 36 -3.30 -2.25 -20.00
C GLU A 36 -3.39 -3.44 -19.04
N GLN A 37 -2.54 -4.45 -19.22
CA GLN A 37 -2.45 -5.59 -18.32
C GLN A 37 -2.14 -5.13 -16.88
N ASN A 38 -1.16 -4.24 -16.71
CA ASN A 38 -0.83 -3.69 -15.39
C ASN A 38 -2.00 -2.88 -14.82
N PHE A 39 -2.68 -2.09 -15.66
CA PHE A 39 -3.86 -1.33 -15.25
C PHE A 39 -4.98 -2.25 -14.74
N HIS A 40 -5.31 -3.31 -15.48
CA HIS A 40 -6.35 -4.26 -15.07
C HIS A 40 -5.97 -5.05 -13.82
N CYS A 41 -4.69 -5.46 -13.68
CA CYS A 41 -4.20 -6.07 -12.45
C CYS A 41 -4.37 -5.13 -11.25
N TRP A 42 -3.98 -3.85 -11.38
CA TRP A 42 -4.15 -2.88 -10.31
C TRP A 42 -5.62 -2.60 -10.03
N LYS A 43 -6.49 -2.56 -11.04
CA LYS A 43 -7.93 -2.36 -10.87
C LYS A 43 -8.55 -3.52 -10.08
N LYS A 44 -8.11 -4.76 -10.31
CA LYS A 44 -8.54 -5.92 -9.54
C LYS A 44 -8.10 -5.85 -8.08
N GLU A 45 -6.87 -5.39 -7.85
CA GLU A 45 -6.25 -5.37 -6.51
C GLU A 45 -6.66 -4.14 -5.68
N PHE A 46 -6.84 -2.98 -6.31
CA PHE A 46 -7.04 -1.69 -5.64
C PHE A 46 -8.22 -0.86 -6.17
N GLY A 47 -9.06 -1.40 -7.07
CA GLY A 47 -10.12 -0.62 -7.72
C GLY A 47 -11.16 -0.02 -6.77
N MET A 48 -11.42 -0.67 -5.63
CA MET A 48 -12.34 -0.14 -4.61
C MET A 48 -11.62 0.66 -3.50
N MET A 49 -10.32 0.83 -3.61
CA MET A 49 -9.49 1.42 -2.56
C MET A 49 -9.23 2.90 -2.85
N GLU A 50 -9.62 3.77 -1.93
CA GLU A 50 -9.30 5.20 -2.03
C GLU A 50 -7.84 5.47 -1.67
N VAL A 51 -7.26 6.54 -2.25
CA VAL A 51 -5.85 6.91 -2.00
C VAL A 51 -5.61 7.17 -0.51
N ASP A 52 -6.57 7.78 0.17
CA ASP A 52 -6.46 8.09 1.60
C ASP A 52 -6.55 6.82 2.47
N GLN A 53 -7.34 5.82 2.06
CA GLN A 53 -7.39 4.51 2.72
C GLN A 53 -6.05 3.79 2.61
N ALA A 54 -5.36 3.90 1.47
CA ALA A 54 -4.02 3.33 1.29
C ALA A 54 -2.98 3.95 2.20
N LYS A 55 -3.02 5.28 2.33
CA LYS A 55 -2.11 6.02 3.21
C LYS A 55 -2.36 5.65 4.68
N GLN A 56 -3.62 5.65 5.10
CA GLN A 56 -4.01 5.25 6.45
C GLN A 56 -3.61 3.81 6.76
N LEU A 57 -3.82 2.86 5.83
CA LEU A 57 -3.43 1.46 6.03
C LEU A 57 -1.93 1.31 6.30
N LYS A 58 -1.09 2.04 5.55
CA LYS A 58 0.36 2.01 5.72
C LYS A 58 0.80 2.60 7.06
N GLU A 59 0.14 3.67 7.49
CA GLU A 59 0.38 4.31 8.79
C GLU A 59 -0.03 3.38 9.94
N PHE A 60 -1.19 2.75 9.85
CA PHE A 60 -1.63 1.73 10.81
C PHE A 60 -0.69 0.53 10.86
N GLN A 61 -0.21 0.04 9.71
CA GLN A 61 0.77 -1.05 9.68
C GLN A 61 2.08 -0.67 10.38
N LYS A 62 2.56 0.56 10.18
CA LYS A 62 3.76 1.08 10.84
C LYS A 62 3.59 1.16 12.35
N GLU A 63 2.46 1.72 12.80
CA GLU A 63 2.17 1.84 14.23
C GLU A 63 1.98 0.47 14.88
N ASN A 64 1.29 -0.46 14.23
CA ASN A 64 1.14 -1.84 14.72
C ASN A 64 2.51 -2.54 14.88
N ALA A 65 3.42 -2.37 13.91
CA ALA A 65 4.78 -2.91 14.02
C ALA A 65 5.54 -2.30 15.21
N ARG A 66 5.41 -0.99 15.44
CA ARG A 66 6.00 -0.31 16.60
C ARG A 66 5.42 -0.82 17.92
N LEU A 67 4.10 -0.93 18.01
CA LEU A 67 3.38 -1.43 19.19
C LEU A 67 3.78 -2.87 19.52
N LYS A 68 3.86 -3.74 18.50
CA LYS A 68 4.33 -5.13 18.67
C LYS A 68 5.75 -5.21 19.23
N ARG A 69 6.66 -4.35 18.76
CA ARG A 69 8.03 -4.28 19.29
C ARG A 69 8.03 -3.87 20.76
N MET A 70 7.34 -2.77 21.10
CA MET A 70 7.27 -2.31 22.50
C MET A 70 6.62 -3.36 23.41
N LEU A 71 5.62 -4.10 22.91
CA LEU A 71 5.01 -5.18 23.67
C LEU A 71 6.01 -6.33 23.91
N ALA A 72 6.75 -6.75 22.87
CA ALA A 72 7.78 -7.77 23.01
C ALA A 72 8.85 -7.35 24.03
N ASP A 73 9.36 -6.13 23.95
CA ASP A 73 10.36 -5.60 24.89
C ASP A 73 9.83 -5.62 26.34
N LYS A 74 8.56 -5.25 26.54
CA LYS A 74 7.92 -5.29 27.86
C LYS A 74 7.71 -6.72 28.38
N ILE A 75 7.36 -7.67 27.51
CA ILE A 75 7.20 -9.07 27.89
C ILE A 75 8.55 -9.65 28.32
N LEU A 76 9.59 -9.44 27.51
CA LEU A 76 10.96 -9.88 27.82
C LEU A 76 11.46 -9.28 29.15
N GLY A 77 11.24 -7.99 29.40
CA GLY A 77 11.61 -7.37 30.66
C GLY A 77 10.86 -7.96 31.87
N LYS A 78 9.58 -8.32 31.71
CA LYS A 78 8.80 -8.99 32.76
C LYS A 78 9.27 -10.42 33.01
N GLU A 79 9.62 -11.16 31.97
CA GLU A 79 10.15 -12.52 32.09
C GLU A 79 11.50 -12.51 32.81
N PHE A 80 12.41 -11.62 32.42
CA PHE A 80 13.69 -11.44 33.10
C PHE A 80 13.52 -11.13 34.60
N LEU A 81 12.61 -10.20 34.93
CA LEU A 81 12.32 -9.86 36.33
C LEU A 81 11.79 -11.05 37.14
N LYS A 82 10.98 -11.92 36.52
CA LYS A 82 10.48 -13.14 37.16
C LYS A 82 11.56 -14.21 37.34
N GLU A 83 12.56 -14.26 36.47
CA GLU A 83 13.67 -15.21 36.60
C GLU A 83 14.71 -14.77 37.63
N THR A 84 14.84 -13.47 37.88
CA THR A 84 15.79 -12.90 38.84
C THR A 84 15.28 -12.76 40.29
N LEU A 85 13.97 -12.99 40.51
CA LEU A 85 13.29 -12.93 41.81
C LEU A 85 12.90 -14.34 42.27
#